data_AF-A0A962NNK6-F1
#
_entry.id   AF-A0A962NNK6-F1
#
_cell.length_a   1.000
_cell.length_b   1.000
_cell.length_c   1.000
_cell.angle_alpha   90.00
_cell.angle_beta   90.00
_cell.angle_gamma   90.00
#
_symmetry.space_group_name_H-M   'P 1'
#
loop_
_entity.id
_entity.type
_entity.pdbx_description
1 polymer ?
#
loop_
_entity_poly.entity_id
_entity_poly.type
_entity_poly.pdbx_seq_one_letter_code
_entity_poly.pdbx_strand_id
1 'polypeptide(L)'
;MKVIRPVVSGTMWRDTVAQPSRRRFVQGLLGSSFLGAAAVRADSSPGPVNRQEELHGPVFNLVIEEIAVNFTSHPRMATAINGSIPAPLLRWREGEEVIINVTNRLRETSSLHWHGIIL
;
A
#
# COMPACT_ATOMS: atom_id res chain seq x y z
N MET A 1 18.29 -33.01 -13.89
CA MET A 1 18.25 -33.64 -12.55
C MET A 1 19.67 -33.83 -12.06
N LYS A 2 20.18 -32.92 -11.21
CA LYS A 2 21.42 -33.08 -10.45
C LYS A 2 21.39 -32.10 -9.28
N VAL A 3 21.24 -32.66 -8.09
CA VAL A 3 21.20 -31.95 -6.81
C VAL A 3 22.62 -31.94 -6.27
N ILE A 4 23.15 -30.76 -5.98
CA ILE A 4 24.40 -30.59 -5.21
C ILE A 4 23.97 -30.15 -3.81
N ARG A 5 24.27 -30.96 -2.80
CA ARG A 5 24.10 -30.59 -1.39
C ARG A 5 25.43 -30.11 -0.83
N PRO A 6 25.50 -28.98 -0.13
CA PRO A 6 26.63 -28.71 0.75
C PRO A 6 26.42 -29.43 2.09
N VAL A 7 27.48 -30.10 2.52
CA VAL A 7 27.66 -30.73 3.82
C VAL A 7 27.79 -29.65 4.90
N VAL A 8 27.08 -29.83 6.02
CA VAL A 8 27.09 -28.91 7.17
C VAL A 8 28.24 -29.29 8.09
N SER A 9 29.00 -28.31 8.56
CA SER A 9 29.73 -28.42 9.82
C SER A 9 29.74 -27.07 10.53
N GLY A 10 29.30 -27.06 11.80
CA GLY A 10 29.53 -25.95 12.72
C GLY A 10 28.29 -25.23 13.21
N THR A 11 27.83 -25.67 14.39
CA THR A 11 27.33 -24.81 15.47
C THR A 11 25.86 -24.34 15.40
N MET A 12 25.00 -25.13 16.04
CA MET A 12 24.05 -24.72 17.09
C MET A 12 23.61 -23.25 17.06
N TRP A 13 22.41 -22.98 16.52
CA TRP A 13 21.31 -22.26 17.17
C TRP A 13 20.01 -22.62 16.44
N ARG A 14 19.14 -23.38 17.12
CA ARG A 14 17.75 -23.56 16.72
C ARG A 14 16.99 -22.37 17.29
N ASP A 15 16.44 -21.53 16.43
CA ASP A 15 15.25 -20.76 16.79
C ASP A 15 14.21 -21.01 15.71
N THR A 16 13.42 -22.06 15.92
CA THR A 16 12.09 -22.15 15.37
C THR A 16 11.32 -20.97 15.95
N VAL A 17 11.27 -19.85 15.23
CA VAL A 17 10.31 -18.79 15.56
C VAL A 17 8.94 -19.40 15.34
N ALA A 18 8.30 -19.81 16.44
CA ALA A 18 6.92 -20.24 16.45
C ALA A 18 6.09 -19.13 15.78
N GLN A 19 5.51 -19.41 14.62
CA GLN A 19 4.52 -18.52 14.01
C GLN A 19 3.29 -18.54 14.93
N PRO A 20 2.92 -17.42 15.58
CA PRO A 20 1.71 -17.42 16.38
C PRO A 20 0.51 -17.52 15.45
N SER A 21 -0.38 -18.48 15.73
CA SER A 21 -1.66 -18.59 15.05
C SER A 21 -2.45 -17.30 15.27
N ARG A 22 -2.94 -16.67 14.19
CA ARG A 22 -3.71 -15.40 14.22
C ARG A 22 -5.06 -15.45 14.94
N ARG A 23 -5.33 -16.51 15.71
CA ARG A 23 -6.60 -16.77 16.38
C ARG A 23 -6.35 -17.41 17.73
N ARG A 24 -6.23 -16.57 18.76
CA ARG A 24 -6.67 -16.78 20.16
C ARG A 24 -5.89 -15.83 21.07
N PHE A 25 -6.39 -14.60 21.19
CA PHE A 25 -6.04 -13.71 22.30
C PHE A 25 -7.32 -13.31 23.03
N VAL A 26 -7.99 -14.28 23.65
CA VAL A 26 -8.97 -14.04 24.72
C VAL A 26 -8.90 -15.24 25.67
N GLN A 27 -7.79 -15.41 26.39
CA GLN A 27 -7.73 -16.27 27.58
C GLN A 27 -6.68 -15.71 28.53
N GLY A 28 -7.10 -14.83 29.43
CA GLY A 28 -6.22 -14.27 30.46
C GLY A 28 -6.83 -13.13 31.27
N LEU A 29 -8.11 -13.20 31.66
CA LEU A 29 -8.70 -12.26 32.62
C LEU A 29 -9.74 -12.94 33.53
N LEU A 30 -9.41 -14.11 34.07
CA LEU A 30 -10.18 -14.67 35.19
C LEU A 30 -9.21 -15.23 36.22
N GLY A 31 -8.79 -14.37 37.15
CA GLY A 31 -8.15 -14.82 38.39
C GLY A 31 -7.01 -13.96 38.89
N SER A 32 -7.33 -12.79 39.46
CA SER A 32 -6.70 -12.27 40.70
C SER A 32 -7.20 -10.85 41.01
N SER A 33 -8.13 -10.78 41.96
CA SER A 33 -8.25 -9.83 43.06
C SER A 33 -7.85 -8.35 42.88
N PHE A 34 -8.86 -7.48 43.09
CA PHE A 34 -8.81 -6.11 43.63
C PHE A 34 -7.41 -5.46 43.75
N LEU A 35 -7.07 -4.59 42.80
CA LEU A 35 -6.40 -3.28 42.97
C LEU A 35 -6.25 -2.62 41.58
N GLY A 36 -6.87 -1.46 41.38
CA GLY A 36 -6.57 -0.53 40.26
C GLY A 36 -7.17 -0.88 38.90
N ALA A 37 -8.46 -0.62 38.68
CA ALA A 37 -9.06 -0.62 37.34
C ALA A 37 -8.67 0.65 36.56
N ALA A 38 -7.40 0.77 36.17
CA ALA A 38 -7.01 1.65 35.08
C ALA A 38 -7.31 0.91 33.76
N ALA A 39 -8.49 1.16 33.20
CA ALA A 39 -8.82 0.68 31.86
C ALA A 39 -7.84 1.33 30.87
N VAL A 40 -6.81 0.58 30.46
CA VAL A 40 -5.90 0.97 29.38
C VAL A 40 -6.73 1.01 28.11
N ARG A 41 -7.22 2.19 27.74
CA ARG A 41 -7.79 2.41 26.40
C ARG A 41 -6.63 2.42 25.43
N ALA A 42 -6.36 1.26 24.83
CA ALA A 42 -5.53 1.18 23.63
C ALA A 42 -6.28 1.91 22.51
N ASP A 43 -5.93 3.16 22.26
CA ASP A 43 -6.36 3.88 21.06
C ASP A 43 -5.62 3.27 19.86
N SER A 44 -6.24 2.25 19.27
CA SER A 44 -5.79 1.68 17.99
C SER A 44 -6.29 2.60 16.87
N SER A 45 -5.81 3.84 16.85
CA SER A 45 -5.96 4.70 15.68
C SER A 45 -5.08 4.11 14.56
N PRO A 46 -5.66 3.55 13.49
CA PRO A 46 -4.84 3.15 12.35
C PRO A 46 -4.15 4.42 11.85
N GLY A 47 -2.82 4.45 11.94
CA GLY A 47 -2.03 5.52 11.32
C GLY A 47 -2.40 5.67 9.85
N PRO A 48 -2.14 6.82 9.22
CA PRO A 48 -2.55 7.09 7.84
C PRO A 48 -1.99 6.00 6.93
N VAL A 49 -2.85 5.04 6.58
CA VAL A 49 -2.56 4.08 5.53
C VAL A 49 -2.57 4.91 4.26
N ASN A 50 -1.40 5.13 3.66
CA ASN A 50 -1.27 5.76 2.35
C ASN A 50 -1.92 4.82 1.33
N ARG A 51 -3.25 4.87 1.27
CA ARG A 51 -4.07 4.13 0.34
C ARG A 51 -4.10 4.97 -0.92
N GLN A 52 -3.43 4.48 -1.96
CA GLN A 52 -3.56 5.02 -3.30
C GLN A 52 -5.04 5.24 -3.62
N GLU A 53 -5.38 6.44 -4.09
CA GLU A 53 -6.75 6.77 -4.47
C GLU A 53 -7.22 5.77 -5.53
N GLU A 54 -8.42 5.24 -5.35
CA GLU A 54 -9.03 4.31 -6.30
C GLU A 54 -10.29 4.95 -6.86
N LEU A 55 -10.31 5.15 -8.18
CA LEU A 55 -11.41 5.75 -8.90
C LEU A 55 -12.25 4.66 -9.55
N HIS A 56 -13.57 4.85 -9.49
CA HIS A 56 -14.56 3.97 -10.09
C HIS A 56 -15.56 4.78 -10.91
N GLY A 57 -16.23 4.09 -11.85
CA GLY A 57 -17.31 4.66 -12.64
C GLY A 57 -16.96 4.77 -14.12
N PRO A 58 -17.91 5.29 -14.92
CA PRO A 58 -17.75 5.34 -16.37
C PRO A 58 -16.92 6.54 -16.85
N VAL A 59 -16.65 7.52 -15.99
CA VAL A 59 -15.93 8.75 -16.36
C VAL A 59 -14.81 9.02 -15.37
N PHE A 60 -13.60 9.16 -15.88
CA PHE A 60 -12.40 9.48 -15.12
C PHE A 60 -11.86 10.84 -15.57
N ASN A 61 -11.54 11.70 -14.60
CA ASN A 61 -10.90 12.99 -14.86
C ASN A 61 -9.50 12.95 -14.27
N LEU A 62 -8.50 13.04 -15.14
CA LEU A 62 -7.09 12.97 -14.81
C LEU A 62 -6.43 14.32 -15.08
N VAL A 63 -5.68 14.82 -14.11
CA VAL A 63 -4.93 16.06 -14.22
C VAL A 63 -3.44 15.72 -14.12
N ILE A 64 -2.69 15.98 -15.18
CA ILE A 64 -1.24 15.86 -15.19
C ILE A 64 -0.64 17.19 -14.71
N GLU A 65 0.13 17.17 -13.63
CA GLU A 65 0.70 18.39 -13.05
C GLU A 65 2.06 18.13 -12.36
N GLU A 66 2.84 19.19 -12.16
CA GLU A 66 4.05 19.13 -11.34
C GLU A 66 3.72 19.41 -9.87
N ILE A 67 4.17 18.53 -8.97
CA ILE A 67 4.04 18.72 -7.53
C ILE A 67 5.39 18.63 -6.83
N ALA A 68 5.53 19.29 -5.69
CA ALA A 68 6.67 19.08 -4.81
C ALA A 68 6.45 17.81 -3.97
N VAL A 69 7.36 16.84 -4.09
CA VAL A 69 7.37 15.59 -3.31
C VAL A 69 8.65 15.47 -2.50
N ASN A 70 8.60 14.72 -1.40
CA ASN A 70 9.77 14.44 -0.59
C ASN A 70 9.84 12.95 -0.24
N PHE A 71 10.61 12.18 -1.01
CA PHE A 71 10.85 10.75 -0.78
C PHE A 71 12.23 10.47 -0.17
N THR A 72 13.16 11.42 -0.25
CA THR A 72 14.58 11.24 0.09
C THR A 72 15.10 12.30 1.06
N SER A 73 14.23 12.82 1.92
CA SER A 73 14.44 13.96 2.85
C SER A 73 14.65 15.33 2.21
N HIS A 74 14.78 15.41 0.88
CA HIS A 74 14.90 16.67 0.13
C HIS A 74 13.70 16.84 -0.81
N PRO A 75 12.98 17.98 -0.77
CA PRO A 75 11.91 18.26 -1.71
C PRO A 75 12.40 18.29 -3.16
N ARG A 76 11.67 17.65 -4.06
CA ARG A 76 11.93 17.64 -5.50
C ARG A 76 10.61 17.82 -6.25
N MET A 77 10.66 18.47 -7.40
CA MET A 77 9.51 18.50 -8.31
C MET A 77 9.37 17.14 -9.01
N ALA A 78 8.15 16.67 -9.12
CA ALA A 78 7.81 15.45 -9.84
C ALA A 78 6.48 15.63 -10.59
N THR A 79 6.38 15.01 -11.77
CA THR A 79 5.12 14.90 -12.49
C THR A 79 4.21 13.88 -11.80
N ALA A 80 2.97 14.28 -11.57
CA ALA A 80 1.95 13.49 -10.90
C ALA A 80 0.65 13.49 -11.72
N ILE A 81 -0.25 12.56 -11.37
CA ILE A 81 -1.64 12.58 -11.82
C ILE A 81 -2.52 12.77 -10.60
N ASN A 82 -3.43 13.74 -10.65
CA ASN A 82 -4.31 14.14 -9.55
C ASN A 82 -3.52 14.38 -8.25
N GLY A 83 -2.44 15.15 -8.33
CA GLY A 83 -1.62 15.51 -7.17
C GLY A 83 -0.95 14.35 -6.41
N SER A 84 -0.91 13.13 -6.96
CA SER A 84 -0.40 11.95 -6.27
C SER A 84 0.63 11.15 -7.07
N ILE A 85 1.56 10.53 -6.33
CA ILE A 85 2.54 9.56 -6.82
C ILE A 85 2.57 8.40 -5.81
N PRO A 86 2.12 7.19 -6.19
CA PRO A 86 1.56 6.80 -7.49
C PRO A 86 0.26 7.53 -7.85
N ALA A 87 -0.04 7.60 -9.14
CA ALA A 87 -1.32 8.09 -9.66
C ALA A 87 -2.52 7.26 -9.14
N PRO A 88 -3.76 7.77 -9.19
CA PRO A 88 -4.94 7.00 -8.80
C PRO A 88 -5.08 5.69 -9.59
N LEU A 89 -5.49 4.63 -8.92
CA LEU A 89 -5.87 3.37 -9.54
C LEU A 89 -7.25 3.55 -10.19
N LEU A 90 -7.34 3.38 -11.50
CA LEU A 90 -8.62 3.37 -12.20
C LEU A 90 -9.15 1.93 -12.22
N ARG A 91 -10.38 1.71 -11.76
CA ARG A 91 -11.04 0.41 -11.83
C ARG A 91 -12.39 0.50 -12.53
N TRP A 92 -12.52 -0.30 -13.59
CA TRP A 92 -13.75 -0.62 -14.29
C TRP A 92 -13.78 -2.12 -14.63
N ARG A 93 -14.86 -2.61 -15.22
CA ARG A 93 -14.97 -4.02 -15.67
C ARG A 93 -14.77 -4.14 -17.17
N GLU A 94 -14.26 -5.28 -17.61
CA GLU A 94 -14.19 -5.59 -19.04
C GLU A 94 -15.59 -5.55 -19.68
N GLY A 95 -15.67 -5.00 -20.89
CA GLY A 95 -16.91 -4.76 -21.61
C GLY A 95 -17.64 -3.46 -21.22
N GLU A 96 -17.18 -2.73 -20.19
CA GLU A 96 -17.68 -1.39 -19.90
C GLU A 96 -17.03 -0.34 -20.80
N GLU A 97 -17.84 0.57 -21.34
CA GLU A 97 -17.34 1.76 -22.00
C GLU A 97 -16.99 2.82 -20.93
N VAL A 98 -15.79 3.39 -21.04
CA VAL A 98 -15.29 4.41 -20.12
C VAL A 98 -14.77 5.63 -20.88
N ILE A 99 -14.97 6.81 -20.30
CA ILE A 99 -14.47 8.09 -20.80
C ILE A 99 -13.34 8.55 -19.88
N ILE A 100 -12.18 8.85 -20.46
CA ILE A 100 -11.03 9.36 -19.71
C ILE A 100 -10.71 10.77 -20.21
N ASN A 101 -11.09 11.76 -19.41
CA ASN A 101 -10.78 13.16 -19.66
C ASN A 101 -9.41 13.48 -19.07
N VAL A 102 -8.52 14.02 -19.90
CA VAL A 102 -7.16 14.35 -19.49
C VAL A 102 -6.94 15.85 -19.60
N THR A 103 -6.52 16.46 -18.50
CA THR A 103 -6.09 17.87 -18.46
C THR A 103 -4.59 17.92 -18.22
N ASN A 104 -3.84 18.45 -19.18
CA ASN A 104 -2.41 18.67 -19.01
C ASN A 104 -2.16 20.09 -18.45
N ARG A 105 -1.58 20.19 -17.25
CA ARG A 105 -1.15 21.46 -16.62
C ARG A 105 0.36 21.67 -16.67
N LEU A 106 1.11 20.79 -17.32
CA LEU A 106 2.53 20.96 -17.55
C LEU A 106 2.78 22.09 -18.57
N ARG A 107 4.03 22.55 -18.66
CA ARG A 107 4.43 23.57 -19.65
C ARG A 107 4.70 22.95 -21.02
N GLU A 108 4.89 21.64 -21.05
CA GLU A 108 5.19 20.84 -22.22
C GLU A 108 4.00 19.97 -22.65
N THR A 109 4.01 19.58 -23.93
CA THR A 109 3.09 18.57 -24.46
C THR A 109 3.38 17.22 -23.81
N SER A 110 2.32 16.49 -23.47
CA SER A 110 2.41 15.18 -22.82
C SER A 110 1.39 14.20 -23.41
N SER A 111 1.64 12.91 -23.19
CA SER A 111 0.77 11.82 -23.62
C SER A 111 0.62 10.78 -22.51
N LEU A 112 -0.52 10.09 -22.50
CA LEU A 112 -0.75 8.91 -21.66
C LEU A 112 -0.76 7.66 -22.54
N HIS A 113 -0.07 6.62 -22.10
CA HIS A 113 -0.06 5.32 -22.76
C HIS A 113 -0.58 4.26 -21.79
N TRP A 114 -1.59 3.52 -22.24
CA TRP A 114 -2.11 2.38 -21.51
C TRP A 114 -1.26 1.15 -21.82
N HIS A 115 -0.43 0.75 -20.86
CA HIS A 115 0.31 -0.48 -20.98
C HIS A 115 -0.64 -1.68 -20.82
N GLY A 116 -0.76 -2.50 -21.86
CA GLY A 116 -1.52 -3.76 -21.80
C GLY A 116 -3.02 -3.67 -22.11
N ILE A 117 -3.54 -2.52 -22.58
CA ILE A 117 -4.89 -2.44 -23.16
C ILE A 117 -4.80 -2.76 -24.66
N ILE A 118 -5.66 -3.65 -25.14
CA ILE A 118 -5.85 -3.95 -26.56
C ILE A 118 -7.02 -3.08 -27.05
N LEU A 119 -6.80 -2.35 -28.14
CA LEU A 119 -7.75 -1.42 -28.77
C LEU A 119 -8.19 -1.93 -30.14
#